data_AF-A0A424YX61-F1
#
_entry.id   AF-A0A424YX61-F1
#
_cell.length_a   1.000
_cell.length_b   1.000
_cell.length_c   1.000
_cell.angle_alpha   90.00
_cell.angle_beta   90.00
_cell.angle_gamma   90.00
#
_symmetry.space_group_name_H-M   'P 1'
#
loop_
_entity.id
_entity.type
_entity.pdbx_description
1 polymer ?
#
loop_
_entity_poly.entity_id
_entity_poly.type
_entity_poly.pdbx_seq_one_letter_code
_entity_poly.pdbx_strand_id
1 'polypeptide(L)'
;MAQEQGIAKVELNYITKAVMMGNSLYSNDWQKGVMYLTNMNLWFSMGEKGWSTIPLKNITMIGREAPDALKMKAQKATGTNNVLIVDYIHPSSVSQQSSAASIALLAGSEPVINSLKAYLMPLCGQVSKKRTISEVDKKLMYMFYTGVTEFDKINFLVGVDISTLEESFENLKENGLCDGSKSLTTKGMSQLKKMMA
;
A
#
# COMPACT_ATOMS: atom_id res chain seq x y z
N MET A 1 10.59 16.38 -13.64
CA MET A 1 10.21 15.97 -12.26
C MET A 1 8.89 16.65 -11.95
N ALA A 2 7.86 15.92 -11.50
CA ALA A 2 6.58 16.54 -11.12
C ALA A 2 6.78 17.42 -9.88
N GLN A 3 6.19 18.62 -9.89
CA GLN A 3 6.23 19.54 -8.75
C GLN A 3 5.18 19.11 -7.71
N GLU A 4 5.55 19.11 -6.43
CA GLU A 4 4.62 18.80 -5.35
C GLU A 4 3.60 19.96 -5.19
N GLN A 5 2.32 19.63 -5.23
CA GLN A 5 1.20 20.57 -5.16
C GLN A 5 0.27 20.17 -4.02
N GLY A 6 -0.09 21.15 -3.18
CA GLY A 6 -1.05 20.95 -2.10
C GLY A 6 -2.47 20.78 -2.63
N ILE A 7 -3.15 19.74 -2.15
CA ILE A 7 -4.53 19.40 -2.52
C ILE A 7 -5.48 19.78 -1.39
N ALA A 8 -5.16 19.39 -0.15
CA ALA A 8 -6.02 19.64 1.00
C ALA A 8 -5.23 19.87 2.29
N LYS A 9 -5.84 20.61 3.22
CA LYS A 9 -5.37 20.82 4.59
C LYS A 9 -6.49 20.40 5.54
N VAL A 10 -6.19 19.55 6.50
CA VAL A 10 -7.18 18.99 7.42
C VAL A 10 -6.64 18.97 8.84
N GLU A 11 -7.46 19.40 9.80
CA GLU A 11 -7.18 19.25 11.23
C GLU A 11 -7.76 17.94 11.74
N LEU A 12 -6.93 17.11 12.35
CA LEU A 12 -7.33 15.80 12.88
C LEU A 12 -6.36 15.33 13.97
N ASN A 13 -6.71 14.24 14.64
CA ASN A 13 -5.83 13.55 15.57
C ASN A 13 -5.19 12.36 14.87
N TYR A 14 -3.88 12.19 14.99
CA TYR A 14 -3.20 11.07 14.32
C TYR A 14 -2.14 10.41 15.17
N ILE A 15 -1.90 9.14 14.83
CA ILE A 15 -0.73 8.37 15.22
C ILE A 15 -0.06 7.95 13.91
N THR A 16 1.21 8.29 13.72
CA THR A 16 2.02 7.78 12.60
C THR A 16 3.01 6.74 13.09
N LYS A 17 3.40 5.79 12.23
CA LYS A 17 4.35 4.71 12.56
C LYS A 17 3.86 3.80 13.69
N ALA A 18 2.55 3.57 13.79
CA ALA A 18 2.03 2.48 14.59
C ALA A 18 2.46 1.15 13.94
N VAL A 19 2.91 0.18 14.74
CA VAL A 19 3.42 -1.10 14.25
C VAL A 19 2.73 -2.24 15.00
N MET A 20 2.27 -3.27 14.29
CA MET A 20 1.63 -4.42 14.93
C MET A 20 2.54 -5.17 15.93
N MET A 21 3.87 -4.99 15.84
CA MET A 21 4.87 -5.63 16.71
C MET A 21 5.85 -4.65 17.39
N GLY A 22 5.43 -3.41 17.66
CA GLY A 22 6.25 -2.42 18.38
C GLY A 22 5.40 -1.39 19.14
N ASN A 23 5.38 -0.12 18.71
CA ASN A 23 4.41 0.87 19.17
C ASN A 23 2.98 0.33 19.02
N SER A 24 2.32 0.14 20.17
CA SER A 24 1.00 -0.46 20.25
C SER A 24 0.05 0.23 19.28
N LEU A 25 -0.58 -0.56 18.40
CA LEU A 25 -1.71 -0.14 17.57
C LEU A 25 -2.85 0.48 18.40
N TYR A 26 -2.79 0.26 19.71
CA TYR A 26 -3.69 0.74 20.73
C TYR A 26 -3.05 1.78 21.65
N SER A 27 -2.03 2.51 21.17
CA SER A 27 -1.42 3.61 21.93
C SER A 27 -2.44 4.73 22.21
N ASN A 28 -2.23 5.43 23.31
CA ASN A 28 -2.98 6.63 23.67
C ASN A 28 -2.30 7.92 23.17
N ASP A 29 -1.16 7.80 22.46
CA ASP A 29 -0.32 8.93 22.04
C ASP A 29 -0.84 9.64 20.78
N TRP A 30 -2.15 9.91 20.76
CA TRP A 30 -2.79 10.66 19.68
C TRP A 30 -2.27 12.09 19.68
N GLN A 31 -1.83 12.55 18.51
CA GLN A 31 -1.38 13.93 18.32
C GLN A 31 -2.43 14.71 17.56
N LYS A 32 -2.93 15.79 18.17
CA LYS A 32 -3.76 16.76 17.47
C LYS A 32 -2.87 17.64 16.60
N GLY A 33 -3.18 17.74 15.31
CA GLY A 33 -2.42 18.60 14.43
C GLY A 33 -3.03 18.74 13.04
N VAL A 34 -2.23 19.36 12.16
CA VAL A 34 -2.60 19.58 10.77
C VAL A 34 -1.95 18.51 9.90
N MET A 35 -2.77 17.91 9.04
CA MET A 35 -2.32 17.09 7.93
C MET A 35 -2.47 17.86 6.61
N TYR A 36 -1.44 17.87 5.79
CA TYR A 36 -1.53 18.30 4.39
C TYR A 36 -1.50 17.08 3.48
N LEU A 37 -2.46 17.03 2.55
CA LEU A 37 -2.46 16.11 1.43
C LEU A 37 -1.92 16.84 0.20
N THR A 38 -0.88 16.30 -0.42
CA THR A 38 -0.35 16.77 -1.70
C THR A 38 -0.56 15.71 -2.77
N ASN A 39 -0.20 16.02 -4.02
CA ASN A 39 -0.16 15.03 -5.11
C ASN A 39 0.94 13.95 -4.92
N MET A 40 1.79 14.04 -3.90
CA MET A 40 2.93 13.13 -3.70
C MET A 40 3.01 12.53 -2.29
N ASN A 41 2.56 13.23 -1.26
CA ASN A 41 2.76 12.87 0.13
C ASN A 41 1.56 13.24 1.02
N LEU A 42 1.48 12.55 2.16
CA LEU A 42 0.80 13.00 3.36
C LEU A 42 1.83 13.63 4.29
N TRP A 43 1.63 14.88 4.67
CA TRP A 43 2.45 15.60 5.64
C TRP A 43 1.70 15.77 6.95
N PHE A 44 2.36 15.50 8.06
CA PHE A 44 1.80 15.57 9.41
C PHE A 44 2.64 16.51 10.27
N SER A 45 1.99 17.50 10.89
CA SER A 45 2.63 18.45 11.80
C SER A 45 2.93 17.81 13.17
N MET A 46 4.18 17.51 13.47
CA MET A 46 4.58 16.88 14.74
C MET A 46 4.91 17.92 15.84
N GLY A 47 4.36 19.14 15.73
CA GLY A 47 4.64 20.24 16.65
C GLY A 47 6.13 20.60 16.64
N GLU A 48 6.75 20.65 17.81
CA GLU A 48 8.20 20.93 17.96
C GLU A 48 9.10 19.90 17.27
N LYS A 49 8.59 18.70 16.97
CA LYS A 49 9.33 17.65 16.27
C LYS A 49 9.34 17.83 14.74
N GLY A 50 8.76 18.92 14.23
CA GLY A 50 8.76 19.25 12.81
C GLY A 50 7.68 18.51 12.02
N TRP A 51 8.04 17.97 10.86
CA TRP A 51 7.10 17.30 9.95
C TRP A 51 7.42 15.82 9.79
N SER A 52 6.38 15.00 9.75
CA SER A 52 6.47 13.60 9.33
C SER A 52 5.76 13.41 8.00
N THR A 53 6.30 12.57 7.13
CA THR A 53 5.78 12.38 5.77
C THR A 53 5.52 10.91 5.46
N ILE A 54 4.42 10.64 4.78
CA ILE A 54 4.12 9.34 4.16
C ILE A 54 3.95 9.57 2.65
N PRO A 55 4.89 9.11 1.81
CA PRO A 55 4.72 9.18 0.36
C PRO A 55 3.49 8.38 -0.09
N LEU A 56 2.66 8.95 -0.95
CA LEU A 56 1.44 8.27 -1.43
C LEU A 56 1.77 6.97 -2.14
N LYS A 57 2.87 6.92 -2.89
CA LYS A 57 3.39 5.70 -3.54
C LYS A 57 3.73 4.57 -2.56
N ASN A 58 3.93 4.87 -1.28
CA ASN A 58 4.25 3.88 -0.25
C ASN A 58 2.99 3.38 0.48
N ILE A 59 1.82 3.99 0.25
CA ILE A 59 0.56 3.57 0.86
C ILE A 59 0.10 2.29 0.16
N THR A 60 -0.14 1.25 0.95
CA THR A 60 -0.55 -0.07 0.46
C THR A 60 -2.04 -0.32 0.67
N MET A 61 -2.65 0.30 1.67
CA MET A 61 -4.09 0.15 1.95
C MET A 61 -4.66 1.37 2.65
N ILE A 62 -5.90 1.72 2.31
CA ILE A 62 -6.65 2.82 2.94
C ILE A 62 -8.02 2.29 3.38
N GLY A 63 -8.39 2.59 4.62
CA GLY A 63 -9.75 2.37 5.09
C GLY A 63 -10.10 0.93 5.39
N ARG A 64 -9.13 0.13 5.85
CA ARG A 64 -9.45 -1.13 6.53
C ARG A 64 -10.30 -0.85 7.77
N GLU A 65 -11.20 -1.78 8.07
CA GLU A 65 -12.09 -1.63 9.22
C GLU A 65 -11.28 -1.54 10.52
N ALA A 66 -11.57 -0.51 11.31
CA ALA A 66 -10.97 -0.33 12.63
C ALA A 66 -11.65 -1.27 13.64
N PRO A 67 -10.89 -2.11 14.39
CA PRO A 67 -11.45 -2.92 15.46
C PRO A 67 -12.14 -2.05 16.52
N ASP A 68 -13.18 -2.56 17.17
CA ASP A 68 -13.93 -1.79 18.17
C ASP A 68 -13.06 -1.33 19.35
N ALA A 69 -12.09 -2.14 19.76
CA ALA A 69 -11.11 -1.76 20.77
C ALA A 69 -10.31 -0.51 20.39
N LEU A 70 -10.00 -0.33 19.09
CA LEU A 70 -9.32 0.85 18.59
C LEU A 70 -10.27 2.06 18.55
N LYS A 71 -11.50 1.86 18.07
CA LYS A 71 -12.54 2.90 18.03
C LYS A 71 -12.84 3.44 19.42
N MET A 72 -12.98 2.57 20.43
CA MET A 72 -13.20 2.97 21.83
C MET A 72 -12.02 3.78 22.40
N LYS A 73 -10.78 3.39 22.07
CA LYS A 73 -9.59 4.15 22.50
C LYS A 73 -9.51 5.51 21.82
N ALA A 74 -9.77 5.57 20.52
CA ALA A 74 -9.85 6.83 19.80
C ALA A 74 -10.94 7.73 20.39
N GLN A 75 -12.11 7.18 20.72
CA GLN A 75 -13.20 7.93 21.37
C GLN A 75 -12.74 8.53 22.69
N LYS A 76 -12.05 7.75 23.52
CA LYS A 76 -11.55 8.21 24.82
C LYS A 76 -10.46 9.29 24.70
N ALA A 77 -9.56 9.16 23.71
CA ALA A 77 -8.42 10.05 23.55
C ALA A 77 -8.74 11.32 22.74
N THR A 78 -9.64 11.22 21.76
CA THR A 78 -9.85 12.25 20.73
C THR A 78 -11.29 12.76 20.66
N GLY A 79 -12.22 12.12 21.38
CA GLY A 79 -13.64 12.47 21.36
C GLY A 79 -14.42 11.93 20.16
N THR A 80 -13.80 11.13 19.28
CA THR A 80 -14.43 10.51 18.10
C THR A 80 -14.03 9.06 17.94
N ASN A 81 -14.95 8.23 17.47
CA ASN A 81 -14.74 6.82 17.12
C ASN A 81 -14.49 6.62 15.61
N ASN A 82 -14.53 7.69 14.81
CA ASN A 82 -14.28 7.65 13.38
C ASN A 82 -12.78 7.63 13.13
N VAL A 83 -12.27 6.43 12.81
CA VAL A 83 -10.84 6.19 12.58
C VAL A 83 -10.63 5.68 11.16
N LEU A 84 -9.81 6.39 10.40
CA LEU A 84 -9.26 5.93 9.13
C LEU A 84 -7.89 5.30 9.38
N ILE A 85 -7.74 4.06 8.91
CA ILE A 85 -6.47 3.36 8.97
C ILE A 85 -5.80 3.41 7.59
N VAL A 86 -4.52 3.78 7.57
CA VAL A 86 -3.68 3.83 6.38
C VAL A 86 -2.47 2.94 6.62
N ASP A 87 -2.38 1.84 5.88
CA ASP A 87 -1.21 0.96 5.93
C ASP A 87 -0.22 1.40 4.85
N TYR A 88 1.06 1.42 5.19
CA TYR A 88 2.12 1.89 4.30
C TYR A 88 3.46 1.22 4.58
N ILE A 89 4.37 1.30 3.61
CA ILE A 89 5.74 0.81 3.74
C ILE A 89 6.66 1.96 4.14
N HIS A 90 7.29 1.83 5.30
CA HIS A 90 8.31 2.76 5.76
C HIS A 90 9.70 2.21 5.41
N PRO A 91 10.56 2.95 4.68
CA PRO A 91 11.95 2.56 4.45
C PRO A 91 12.66 2.40 5.79
N SER A 92 13.37 1.30 6.00
CA SER A 92 14.13 1.10 7.24
C SER A 92 15.31 2.06 7.28
N SER A 93 15.62 2.58 8.48
CA SER A 93 16.85 3.31 8.74
C SER A 93 18.06 2.39 8.94
N VAL A 94 17.85 1.08 9.06
CA VAL A 94 18.91 0.09 9.39
C VAL A 94 19.62 -0.42 8.13
N SER A 95 18.93 -0.57 7.01
CA SER A 95 19.56 -0.86 5.72
C SER A 95 18.71 -0.34 4.55
N GLN A 96 19.36 0.18 3.51
CA GLN A 96 18.70 0.77 2.33
C GLN A 96 17.82 -0.22 1.54
N GLN A 97 17.93 -1.52 1.82
CA GLN A 97 17.14 -2.58 1.17
C GLN A 97 16.06 -3.17 2.07
N SER A 98 15.97 -2.77 3.35
CA SER A 98 14.90 -3.24 4.24
C SER A 98 13.78 -2.21 4.33
N SER A 99 12.55 -2.71 4.36
CA SER A 99 11.36 -1.89 4.53
C SER A 99 10.45 -2.54 5.56
N ALA A 100 9.76 -1.72 6.34
CA ALA A 100 8.90 -2.16 7.42
C ALA A 100 7.46 -1.72 7.15
N ALA A 101 6.51 -2.66 7.30
CA ALA A 101 5.10 -2.32 7.31
C ALA A 101 4.80 -1.42 8.51
N SER A 102 4.10 -0.33 8.26
CA SER A 102 3.72 0.68 9.25
C SER A 102 2.27 1.10 9.03
N ILE A 103 1.67 1.65 10.08
CA ILE A 103 0.26 2.02 10.11
C ILE A 103 0.15 3.45 10.59
N ALA A 104 -0.65 4.24 9.89
CA ALA A 104 -1.11 5.54 10.33
C ALA A 104 -2.58 5.44 10.70
N LEU A 105 -2.93 6.01 11.85
CA LEU A 105 -4.27 6.07 12.39
C LEU A 105 -4.70 7.53 12.38
N LEU A 106 -5.81 7.83 11.71
CA LEU A 106 -6.33 9.18 11.54
C LEU A 106 -7.72 9.24 12.16
N ALA A 107 -7.93 10.08 13.17
CA ALA A 107 -9.20 10.24 13.87
C ALA A 107 -9.72 11.67 13.72
N GLY A 108 -10.97 11.81 13.28
CA GLY A 108 -11.60 13.09 13.00
C GLY A 108 -13.13 12.99 13.02
N SER A 109 -13.82 14.03 12.57
CA SER A 109 -15.26 13.94 12.35
C SER A 109 -15.56 13.00 11.18
N GLU A 110 -16.73 12.36 11.19
CA GLU A 110 -17.14 11.45 10.11
C GLU A 110 -17.06 12.10 8.70
N PRO A 111 -17.53 13.36 8.49
CA PRO A 111 -17.40 14.00 7.17
C PRO A 111 -15.95 14.17 6.74
N VAL A 112 -15.05 14.49 7.67
CA VAL A 112 -13.62 14.65 7.39
C VAL A 112 -12.99 13.32 6.99
N ILE A 113 -13.27 12.26 7.76
CA ILE A 113 -12.74 10.92 7.49
C ILE A 113 -13.25 10.36 6.16
N ASN A 114 -14.55 10.51 5.88
CA ASN A 114 -15.15 10.08 4.62
C ASN A 114 -14.57 10.86 3.42
N SER A 115 -14.41 12.18 3.55
CA SER A 115 -13.79 13.01 2.51
C SER A 115 -12.34 12.59 2.26
N LEU A 116 -11.55 12.41 3.32
CA LEU A 116 -10.17 11.94 3.20
C LEU A 116 -10.09 10.60 2.49
N LYS A 117 -10.94 9.63 2.85
CA LYS A 117 -10.99 8.34 2.16
C LYS A 117 -11.30 8.51 0.66
N ALA A 118 -12.27 9.35 0.31
CA ALA A 118 -12.65 9.63 -1.07
C ALA A 118 -11.52 10.28 -1.88
N TYR A 119 -10.70 11.15 -1.27
CA TYR A 119 -9.55 11.76 -1.95
C TYR A 119 -8.34 10.84 -2.03
N LEU A 120 -8.05 10.06 -0.99
CA LEU A 120 -6.86 9.21 -0.95
C LEU A 120 -6.98 7.97 -1.84
N MET A 121 -8.17 7.38 -1.94
CA MET A 121 -8.41 6.18 -2.76
C MET A 121 -8.05 6.34 -4.24
N PRO A 122 -8.35 7.46 -4.94
CA PRO A 122 -7.89 7.66 -6.31
C PRO A 122 -6.41 8.07 -6.40
N LEU A 123 -5.90 8.82 -5.43
CA LEU A 123 -4.54 9.38 -5.46
C LEU A 123 -3.45 8.34 -5.16
N CYS A 124 -3.74 7.33 -4.34
CA CYS A 124 -2.77 6.26 -4.03
C CYS A 124 -2.74 5.17 -5.13
N GLY A 125 -3.26 5.52 -6.32
CA GLY A 125 -3.82 4.55 -7.25
C GLY A 125 -5.04 3.88 -6.61
N GLN A 126 -5.89 3.24 -7.40
CA GLN A 126 -6.67 2.14 -6.83
C GLN A 126 -5.67 1.35 -5.99
N VAL A 127 -5.93 1.24 -4.67
CA VAL A 127 -5.35 0.18 -3.83
C VAL A 127 -5.20 -0.97 -4.79
N SER A 128 -4.01 -1.52 -4.93
CA SER A 128 -3.91 -2.82 -5.55
C SER A 128 -4.82 -3.71 -4.70
N LYS A 129 -6.13 -3.74 -5.05
CA LYS A 129 -6.88 -4.97 -5.26
C LYS A 129 -5.76 -5.85 -5.72
N LYS A 130 -5.37 -6.85 -4.92
CA LYS A 130 -4.69 -8.04 -5.45
C LYS A 130 -5.13 -8.12 -6.90
N ARG A 131 -4.32 -7.63 -7.84
CA ARG A 131 -4.82 -7.45 -9.21
C ARG A 131 -5.03 -8.91 -9.56
N THR A 132 -6.29 -9.28 -9.71
CA THR A 132 -6.66 -10.67 -9.85
C THR A 132 -5.78 -11.16 -10.98
N ILE A 133 -4.91 -12.14 -10.69
CA ILE A 133 -3.88 -12.59 -11.63
C ILE A 133 -4.59 -12.80 -12.97
N SER A 134 -4.24 -11.98 -13.96
CA SER A 134 -4.95 -11.99 -15.23
C SER A 134 -4.70 -13.32 -15.94
N GLU A 135 -5.52 -13.66 -16.92
CA GLU A 135 -5.29 -14.89 -17.68
C GLU A 135 -3.91 -14.90 -18.37
N VAL A 136 -3.40 -13.73 -18.76
CA VAL A 136 -2.04 -13.58 -19.31
C VAL A 136 -1.00 -13.82 -18.22
N ASP A 137 -1.17 -13.25 -17.03
CA ASP A 137 -0.26 -13.46 -15.89
C ASP A 137 -0.19 -14.95 -15.51
N LYS A 138 -1.34 -15.64 -15.48
CA LYS A 138 -1.41 -17.08 -15.20
C LYS A 138 -0.62 -17.86 -16.24
N LYS A 139 -0.90 -17.62 -17.53
CA LYS A 139 -0.20 -18.30 -18.64
C LYS A 139 1.30 -18.03 -18.57
N LEU A 140 1.72 -16.80 -18.28
CA LEU A 140 3.12 -16.43 -18.13
C LEU A 140 3.78 -17.16 -16.96
N MET A 141 3.09 -17.27 -15.81
CA MET A 141 3.57 -18.07 -14.68
C MET A 141 3.70 -19.56 -15.03
N TYR A 142 2.75 -20.14 -15.78
CA TYR A 142 2.86 -21.52 -16.27
C TYR A 142 4.05 -21.70 -17.21
N MET A 143 4.29 -20.75 -18.13
CA MET A 143 5.43 -20.83 -19.05
C MET A 143 6.76 -20.83 -18.29
N PHE A 144 6.92 -19.94 -17.32
CA PHE A 144 8.12 -19.91 -16.47
C PHE A 144 8.27 -21.18 -15.64
N TYR A 145 7.16 -21.74 -15.12
CA TYR A 145 7.18 -23.02 -14.42
C TYR A 145 7.68 -24.17 -15.33
N THR A 146 7.28 -24.17 -16.60
CA THR A 146 7.73 -25.16 -17.59
C THR A 146 9.13 -24.88 -18.15
N GLY A 147 9.78 -23.78 -17.76
CA GLY A 147 11.12 -23.39 -18.22
C GLY A 147 11.15 -22.59 -19.52
N VAL A 148 10.00 -22.16 -20.06
CA VAL A 148 9.92 -21.32 -21.25
C VAL A 148 9.98 -19.85 -20.82
N THR A 149 11.09 -19.16 -21.12
CA THR A 149 11.35 -17.77 -20.67
C THR A 149 11.52 -16.75 -21.82
N GLU A 150 11.59 -17.24 -23.05
CA GLU A 150 11.73 -16.40 -24.25
C GLU A 150 10.37 -15.85 -24.67
N PHE A 151 10.22 -14.52 -24.70
CA PHE A 151 8.94 -13.86 -24.96
C PHE A 151 8.42 -14.11 -26.38
N ASP A 152 9.28 -14.32 -27.37
CA ASP A 152 8.85 -14.68 -28.73
C ASP A 152 8.14 -16.04 -28.76
N LYS A 153 8.67 -17.03 -28.03
CA LYS A 153 8.04 -18.35 -27.89
C LYS A 153 6.74 -18.27 -27.09
N ILE A 154 6.73 -17.48 -26.02
CA ILE A 154 5.53 -17.29 -25.18
C ILE A 154 4.44 -16.56 -25.96
N ASN A 155 4.77 -15.52 -26.72
CA ASN A 155 3.87 -14.80 -27.60
C ASN A 155 3.17 -15.77 -28.56
N PHE A 156 3.96 -16.62 -29.24
CA PHE A 156 3.42 -17.64 -30.14
C PHE A 156 2.44 -18.61 -29.45
N LEU A 157 2.73 -19.04 -28.22
CA LEU A 157 1.91 -20.00 -27.48
C LEU A 157 0.67 -19.38 -26.81
N VAL A 158 0.79 -18.13 -26.36
CA VAL A 158 -0.24 -17.42 -25.58
C VAL A 158 -1.17 -16.59 -26.48
N GLY A 159 -0.67 -16.17 -27.64
CA GLY A 159 -1.41 -15.38 -28.64
C GLY A 159 -1.56 -13.91 -28.25
N VAL A 160 -0.58 -13.34 -27.53
CA VAL A 160 -0.59 -11.93 -27.08
C VAL A 160 0.72 -11.26 -27.45
N ASP A 161 0.64 -9.98 -27.81
CA ASP A 161 1.81 -9.20 -28.23
C ASP A 161 2.87 -9.07 -27.11
N ILE A 162 4.10 -8.79 -27.54
CA ILE A 162 5.26 -8.72 -26.65
C ILE A 162 5.10 -7.62 -25.60
N SER A 163 4.52 -6.47 -25.94
CA SER A 163 4.29 -5.39 -24.97
C SER A 163 3.35 -5.81 -23.85
N THR A 164 2.29 -6.55 -24.16
CA THR A 164 1.39 -7.13 -23.16
C THR A 164 2.10 -8.15 -22.26
N LEU A 165 3.03 -8.96 -22.81
CA LEU A 165 3.86 -9.88 -22.02
C LEU A 165 4.85 -9.14 -21.10
N GLU A 166 5.46 -8.07 -21.57
CA GLU A 166 6.37 -7.23 -20.77
C GLU A 166 5.64 -6.56 -19.61
N GLU A 167 4.45 -6.02 -19.87
CA GLU A 167 3.60 -5.44 -18.82
C GLU A 167 3.19 -6.50 -17.80
N SER A 168 2.76 -7.68 -18.27
CA SER A 168 2.43 -8.82 -17.40
C SER A 168 3.64 -9.28 -16.57
N PHE A 169 4.84 -9.31 -17.16
CA PHE A 169 6.06 -9.68 -16.45
C PHE A 169 6.44 -8.69 -15.36
N GLU A 170 6.43 -7.40 -15.66
CA GLU A 170 6.70 -6.37 -14.64
C GLU A 170 5.64 -6.40 -13.54
N ASN A 171 4.36 -6.61 -13.87
CA ASN A 171 3.31 -6.82 -12.87
C ASN A 171 3.61 -8.03 -11.96
N LEU A 172 4.03 -9.18 -12.51
CA LEU A 172 4.37 -10.36 -11.72
C LEU A 172 5.57 -10.13 -10.80
N LYS A 173 6.56 -9.38 -11.28
CA LYS A 173 7.78 -9.00 -10.55
C LYS A 173 7.49 -8.02 -9.42
N GLU A 174 6.68 -6.99 -9.67
CA GLU A 174 6.20 -6.05 -8.63
C GLU A 174 5.40 -6.76 -7.53
N ASN A 175 4.63 -7.79 -7.90
CA ASN A 175 3.90 -8.61 -6.94
C ASN A 175 4.77 -9.67 -6.22
N GLY A 176 6.06 -9.75 -6.55
CA GLY A 176 7.01 -10.71 -5.99
C GLY A 176 6.70 -12.16 -6.34
N LEU A 177 6.00 -12.40 -7.46
CA LEU A 177 5.67 -13.74 -7.97
C LEU A 177 6.78 -14.28 -8.88
N CYS A 178 7.49 -13.39 -9.58
CA CYS A 178 8.65 -13.70 -10.40
C CYS A 178 9.86 -12.87 -9.98
N ASP A 179 11.06 -13.35 -10.29
CA ASP A 179 12.30 -12.58 -10.19
C ASP A 179 12.74 -12.02 -11.55
N GLY A 180 13.82 -11.22 -11.55
CA GLY A 180 14.39 -10.64 -12.77
C GLY A 180 14.98 -11.65 -13.75
N SER A 181 15.13 -12.91 -13.35
CA SER A 181 15.59 -14.01 -14.21
C SER A 181 14.45 -14.77 -14.89
N LYS A 182 13.21 -14.27 -14.77
CA LYS A 182 11.99 -14.94 -15.27
C LYS A 182 11.75 -16.30 -14.60
N SER A 183 12.17 -16.42 -13.34
CA SER A 183 11.92 -17.58 -12.50
C SER A 183 10.83 -17.27 -11.47
N LEU A 184 10.00 -18.25 -11.14
CA LEU A 184 8.99 -18.10 -10.09
C LEU A 184 9.65 -18.07 -8.71
N THR A 185 9.26 -17.11 -7.87
CA THR A 185 9.66 -17.10 -6.45
C THR A 185 8.90 -18.17 -5.67
N THR A 186 9.28 -18.43 -4.41
CA THR A 186 8.53 -19.31 -3.50
C THR A 186 7.05 -18.88 -3.38
N LYS A 187 6.79 -17.57 -3.40
CA LYS A 187 5.44 -16.99 -3.38
C LYS A 187 4.71 -17.26 -4.70
N GLY A 188 5.38 -17.07 -5.85
CA GLY A 188 4.85 -17.40 -7.18
C GLY A 188 4.47 -18.87 -7.32
N MET A 189 5.35 -19.77 -6.85
CA MET A 189 5.12 -21.21 -6.88
C MET A 189 3.94 -21.64 -6.01
N SER A 190 3.82 -21.10 -4.79
CA SER A 190 2.67 -21.37 -3.92
C SER A 190 1.35 -20.90 -4.55
N GLN A 191 1.39 -19.74 -5.21
CA GLN A 191 0.23 -19.18 -5.88
C GLN A 191 -0.17 -20.01 -7.11
N LEU A 192 0.78 -20.44 -7.94
CA LEU A 192 0.52 -21.32 -9.09
C LEU A 192 -0.11 -22.64 -8.67
N LYS A 193 0.39 -23.28 -7.60
CA LYS A 193 -0.18 -24.52 -7.07
C LYS A 193 -1.63 -24.37 -6.62
N LYS A 194 -2.01 -23.21 -6.06
CA LYS A 194 -3.41 -22.92 -5.72
C LYS A 194 -4.31 -22.69 -6.93
N MET A 195 -3.74 -22.39 -8.10
CA MET A 195 -4.47 -22.20 -9.35
C MET A 195 -4.60 -23.50 -10.17
N MET A 196 -3.76 -24.50 -9.89
CA MET A 196 -3.79 -25.85 -10.49
C MET A 196 -4.68 -26.84 -9.74
N ALA A 197 -5.04 -26.52 -8.49
CA ALA A 197 -5.92 -27.33 -7.64
C ALA A 197 -7.38 -26.94 -7.86
#